data_AF-E9I0U8-F1
#
_entry.id   AF-E9I0U8-F1
#
_cell.length_a   1.000
_cell.length_b   1.000
_cell.length_c   1.000
_cell.angle_alpha   90.00
_cell.angle_beta   90.00
_cell.angle_gamma   90.00
#
_symmetry.space_group_name_H-M   'P 1'
#
loop_
_entity.id
_entity.type
_entity.pdbx_description
1 polymer ?
#
loop_
_entity_poly.entity_id
_entity_poly.type
_entity_poly.pdbx_seq_one_letter_code
_entity_poly.pdbx_strand_id
1 'polypeptide(L)'
;MQVAHHNISKASAPLKPSLVSIPLHLESIFNSIPPAVKKHAFFGIDCNAKSQAWNSVRSDHIGADLELCFLNNALSVSNDIEAFIANLTDSIKSAALKSKLPFHPSRAPTRMPWWSDNMWSLRKKLKVAYKLSRESPSQGNRDAYSHLKAEYQRTLRAGKKESWKSFCSNNLNGDIFGELKKLTLSTPF
;
A
#
# COMPACT_ATOMS: atom_id res chain seq x y z
N MET A 1 -16.75 4.82 1.86
CA MET A 1 -16.73 3.50 1.20
C MET A 1 -15.58 2.72 1.82
N GLN A 2 -15.91 1.72 2.63
CA GLN A 2 -15.02 1.07 3.59
C GLN A 2 -14.03 0.16 2.85
N VAL A 3 -12.73 0.43 3.00
CA VAL A 3 -11.65 -0.38 2.41
C VAL A 3 -11.62 -1.71 3.17
N ALA A 4 -12.00 -2.81 2.52
CA ALA A 4 -11.85 -4.14 3.08
C ALA A 4 -10.37 -4.53 3.06
N HIS A 5 -9.64 -4.11 4.09
CA HIS A 5 -8.29 -4.57 4.38
C HIS A 5 -8.34 -6.09 4.58
N HIS A 6 -7.85 -6.86 3.60
CA HIS A 6 -7.59 -8.27 3.78
C HIS A 6 -6.34 -8.40 4.65
N ASN A 7 -6.53 -8.35 5.96
CA ASN A 7 -5.48 -8.52 6.94
C ASN A 7 -5.09 -10.00 6.99
N ILE A 8 -3.94 -10.34 6.41
CA ILE A 8 -3.32 -11.65 6.66
C ILE A 8 -2.70 -11.56 8.06
N SER A 9 -3.37 -12.16 9.04
CA SER A 9 -2.83 -12.27 10.39
C SER A 9 -1.68 -13.28 10.42
N LYS A 10 -0.51 -12.84 10.88
CA LYS A 10 0.66 -13.71 11.11
C LYS A 10 0.86 -13.82 12.62
N ALA A 11 0.87 -15.05 13.14
CA ALA A 11 1.27 -15.34 14.51
C ALA A 11 2.44 -16.31 14.47
N SER A 12 3.51 -15.98 15.19
CA SER A 12 4.70 -16.82 15.35
C SER A 12 5.05 -16.81 16.83
N ALA A 13 4.93 -17.96 17.49
CA ALA A 13 5.28 -18.12 18.90
C ALA A 13 6.17 -19.36 19.05
N PRO A 14 7.44 -19.22 19.47
CA PRO A 14 8.26 -20.37 19.81
C PRO A 14 7.75 -20.97 21.12
N LEU A 15 7.31 -22.23 21.10
CA LEU A 15 6.83 -22.92 22.30
C LEU A 15 8.00 -23.67 22.94
N LYS A 16 8.37 -23.25 24.17
CA LYS A 16 9.41 -23.93 24.94
C LYS A 16 8.95 -25.34 25.32
N PRO A 17 9.82 -26.37 25.27
CA PRO A 17 9.50 -27.76 25.65
C PRO A 17 8.94 -27.94 27.06
N SER A 18 9.13 -26.94 27.94
CA SER A 18 8.68 -26.94 29.34
C SER A 18 7.23 -26.48 29.54
N LEU A 19 6.51 -26.10 28.48
CA LEU A 19 5.11 -25.67 28.57
C LEU A 19 4.17 -26.87 28.48
N VAL A 20 3.57 -27.22 29.62
CA VAL A 20 2.66 -28.35 29.84
C VAL A 20 1.34 -28.25 29.04
N SER A 21 1.12 -27.21 28.24
CA SER A 21 -0.19 -26.97 27.60
C SER A 21 -0.13 -26.27 26.25
N ILE A 22 0.72 -26.75 25.35
CA ILE A 22 0.76 -26.32 23.95
C ILE A 22 -0.65 -26.28 23.30
N PRO A 23 -1.52 -27.31 23.42
CA PRO A 23 -2.86 -27.28 22.85
C PRO A 23 -3.74 -26.14 23.38
N LEU A 24 -3.71 -25.85 24.69
CA LEU A 24 -4.51 -24.76 25.29
C LEU A 24 -4.05 -23.38 24.80
N HIS A 25 -2.75 -23.22 24.58
CA HIS A 25 -2.23 -21.97 24.02
C HIS A 25 -2.66 -21.77 22.57
N LEU A 26 -2.69 -22.85 21.77
CA LEU A 26 -3.18 -22.81 20.39
C LEU A 26 -4.67 -22.50 20.32
N GLU A 27 -5.50 -23.07 21.19
CA GLU A 27 -6.92 -22.73 21.25
C GLU A 27 -7.15 -21.25 21.54
N SER A 28 -6.39 -20.67 22.48
CA SER A 28 -6.45 -19.23 22.75
C SER A 28 -6.11 -18.39 21.51
N ILE A 29 -5.05 -18.78 20.78
CA ILE A 29 -4.69 -18.12 19.52
C ILE A 29 -5.80 -18.29 18.47
N PHE A 30 -6.35 -19.48 18.29
CA PHE A 30 -7.42 -19.74 17.32
C PHE A 30 -8.71 -18.99 17.64
N ASN A 31 -9.01 -18.78 18.93
CA ASN A 31 -10.17 -18.01 19.39
C ASN A 31 -9.95 -16.50 19.30
N SER A 32 -8.70 -16.04 19.35
CA SER A 32 -8.37 -14.61 19.19
C SER A 32 -8.54 -14.10 17.75
N ILE A 33 -8.58 -15.01 16.76
CA ILE A 33 -8.67 -14.64 15.35
C ILE A 33 -10.14 -14.49 14.93
N PRO A 34 -10.54 -13.34 14.35
CA PRO A 34 -11.93 -13.13 13.96
C PRO A 34 -12.41 -14.17 12.94
N PRO A 35 -13.66 -14.68 13.05
CA PRO A 35 -14.18 -15.72 12.15
C PRO A 35 -14.08 -15.37 10.66
N ALA A 36 -14.21 -14.08 10.32
CA ALA A 36 -14.14 -13.57 8.96
C ALA A 36 -12.77 -13.80 8.29
N VAL A 37 -11.69 -13.86 9.07
CA VAL A 37 -10.31 -14.02 8.58
C VAL A 37 -9.74 -15.41 8.87
N LYS A 38 -10.40 -16.20 9.73
CA LYS A 38 -9.97 -17.55 10.12
C LYS A 38 -9.78 -18.48 8.91
N LYS A 39 -10.55 -18.30 7.83
CA LYS A 39 -10.43 -19.06 6.57
C LYS A 39 -9.17 -18.74 5.74
N HIS A 40 -8.45 -17.67 6.09
CA HIS A 40 -7.28 -17.17 5.37
C HIS A 40 -6.04 -17.04 6.28
N ALA A 41 -6.08 -17.63 7.47
CA ALA A 41 -4.99 -17.59 8.44
C ALA A 41 -4.02 -18.75 8.21
N PHE A 42 -2.72 -18.48 8.38
CA PHE A 42 -1.66 -19.47 8.34
C PHE A 42 -0.92 -19.46 9.66
N PHE A 43 -0.56 -20.65 10.15
CA PHE A 43 0.17 -20.82 11.39
C PHE A 43 1.45 -21.60 11.11
N GLY A 44 2.58 -20.99 11.44
CA GLY A 44 3.86 -21.68 11.53
C GLY A 44 4.22 -21.82 12.99
N ILE A 45 4.25 -23.04 13.51
CA ILE A 45 4.43 -23.29 14.93
C ILE A 45 5.45 -24.41 15.09
N ASP A 46 6.49 -24.15 15.87
CA ASP A 46 7.37 -25.20 16.36
C ASP A 46 6.80 -25.70 17.69
N CYS A 47 6.12 -26.83 17.65
CA CYS A 47 5.46 -27.43 18.80
C CYS A 47 6.34 -28.44 19.55
N ASN A 48 7.54 -28.76 19.04
CA ASN A 48 8.38 -29.86 19.54
C ASN A 48 7.59 -31.17 19.80
N ALA A 49 6.54 -31.41 19.01
CA ALA A 49 5.60 -32.52 19.16
C ALA A 49 5.82 -33.50 18.02
N LYS A 50 5.68 -34.80 18.32
CA LYS A 50 5.93 -35.84 17.35
C LYS A 50 4.61 -36.49 16.96
N SER A 51 4.29 -36.47 15.68
CA SER A 51 3.21 -37.27 15.11
C SER A 51 3.56 -37.73 13.70
N GLN A 52 3.14 -38.95 13.38
CA GLN A 52 3.14 -39.48 12.03
C GLN A 52 2.27 -38.64 11.07
N ALA A 53 1.25 -37.93 11.56
CA ALA A 53 0.42 -37.02 10.77
C ALA A 53 1.24 -35.91 10.10
N TRP A 54 2.36 -35.50 10.69
CA TRP A 54 3.34 -34.58 10.09
C TRP A 54 4.73 -35.21 9.90
N ASN A 55 4.76 -36.49 9.50
CA ASN A 55 5.97 -37.25 9.14
C ASN A 55 7.04 -37.38 10.25
N SER A 56 6.67 -37.35 11.52
CA SER A 56 7.58 -37.75 12.60
C SER A 56 7.77 -39.27 12.62
N VAL A 57 8.96 -39.73 13.02
CA VAL A 57 9.29 -41.17 13.13
C VAL A 57 8.38 -41.91 14.13
N ARG A 58 7.91 -41.21 15.17
CA ARG A 58 7.03 -41.74 16.22
C ARG A 58 5.97 -40.71 16.59
N SER A 59 4.88 -41.16 17.19
CA SER A 59 3.90 -40.27 17.82
C SER A 59 4.11 -40.20 19.33
N ASP A 60 3.97 -39.02 19.91
CA ASP A 60 3.91 -38.82 21.35
C ASP A 60 2.55 -38.26 21.78
N HIS A 61 2.31 -38.18 23.10
CA HIS A 61 1.04 -37.70 23.65
C HIS A 61 0.74 -36.25 23.24
N ILE A 62 1.78 -35.41 23.13
CA ILE A 62 1.65 -34.01 22.69
C ILE A 62 1.20 -33.95 21.23
N GLY A 63 1.73 -34.82 20.37
CA GLY A 63 1.29 -34.96 18.99
C GLY A 63 -0.17 -35.38 18.88
N ALA A 64 -0.59 -36.37 19.67
CA ALA A 64 -1.98 -36.82 19.70
C ALA A 64 -2.96 -35.71 20.15
N ASP A 65 -2.59 -34.95 21.19
CA ASP A 65 -3.41 -33.84 21.68
C ASP A 65 -3.52 -32.70 20.63
N LEU A 66 -2.45 -32.46 19.87
CA LEU A 66 -2.44 -31.48 18.78
C LEU A 66 -3.30 -31.91 17.60
N GLU A 67 -3.26 -33.18 17.21
CA GLU A 67 -4.16 -33.69 16.16
C GLU A 67 -5.62 -33.49 16.53
N LEU A 68 -5.98 -33.77 17.79
CA LEU A 68 -7.34 -33.56 18.29
C LEU A 68 -7.71 -32.07 18.28
N CYS A 69 -6.79 -31.18 18.68
CA CYS A 69 -6.97 -29.73 18.60
C CYS A 69 -7.19 -29.23 17.15
N PHE A 70 -6.46 -29.79 16.19
CA PHE A 70 -6.59 -29.45 14.76
C PHE A 70 -7.93 -29.91 14.20
N LEU A 71 -8.36 -31.14 14.51
CA LEU A 71 -9.67 -31.66 14.12
C LEU A 71 -10.81 -30.80 14.68
N ASN A 72 -10.74 -30.42 15.96
CA ASN A 72 -11.74 -29.55 16.60
C ASN A 72 -11.83 -28.17 15.95
N ASN A 73 -10.75 -27.68 15.33
CA ASN A 73 -10.69 -26.39 14.65
C ASN A 73 -10.88 -26.49 13.13
N ALA A 74 -11.24 -27.66 12.60
CA ALA A 74 -11.39 -27.93 11.17
C ALA A 74 -10.12 -27.57 10.36
N LEU A 75 -8.95 -27.84 10.93
CA LEU A 75 -7.65 -27.65 10.28
C LEU A 75 -7.22 -28.95 9.61
N SER A 76 -6.75 -28.85 8.36
CA SER A 76 -6.17 -29.98 7.63
C SER A 76 -4.64 -29.99 7.77
N VAL A 77 -4.08 -31.12 8.18
CA VAL A 77 -2.63 -31.36 8.13
C VAL A 77 -2.28 -31.98 6.77
N SER A 78 -1.30 -31.42 6.08
CA SER A 78 -0.79 -31.98 4.81
C SER A 78 0.73 -31.98 4.82
N ASN A 79 1.32 -33.10 4.41
CA ASN A 79 2.76 -33.24 4.20
C ASN A 79 3.17 -33.06 2.75
N ASP A 80 2.21 -32.89 1.85
CA ASP A 80 2.46 -32.64 0.45
C ASP A 80 2.72 -31.14 0.25
N ILE A 81 4.01 -30.79 0.26
CA ILE A 81 4.49 -29.42 0.08
C ILE A 81 4.06 -28.87 -1.28
N GLU A 82 4.07 -29.70 -2.33
CA GLU A 82 3.71 -29.27 -3.68
C GLU A 82 2.21 -28.96 -3.77
N ALA A 83 1.37 -29.84 -3.21
CA ALA A 83 -0.07 -29.58 -3.13
C ALA A 83 -0.38 -28.34 -2.27
N PHE A 84 0.37 -28.12 -1.18
CA PHE A 84 0.24 -26.92 -0.36
C PHE A 84 0.60 -25.64 -1.14
N ILE A 85 1.72 -25.65 -1.86
CA ILE A 85 2.16 -24.51 -2.69
C ILE A 85 1.14 -24.22 -3.80
N ALA A 86 0.61 -25.25 -4.45
CA ALA A 86 -0.42 -25.12 -5.48
C ALA A 86 -1.69 -24.45 -4.91
N ASN A 87 -2.21 -24.98 -3.78
CA ASN A 87 -3.40 -24.45 -3.11
C ASN A 87 -3.20 -23.00 -2.62
N LEU A 88 -2.01 -22.68 -2.09
CA LEU A 88 -1.66 -21.34 -1.66
C LEU A 88 -1.65 -20.37 -2.84
N THR A 89 -0.99 -20.78 -3.93
CA THR A 89 -0.88 -19.98 -5.15
C THR A 89 -2.27 -19.68 -5.73
N ASP A 90 -3.15 -20.68 -5.78
CA ASP A 90 -4.50 -20.52 -6.30
C ASP A 90 -5.37 -19.64 -5.39
N SER A 91 -5.20 -19.76 -4.07
CA SER A 91 -5.88 -18.88 -3.10
C SER A 91 -5.47 -17.41 -3.28
N ILE A 92 -4.16 -17.14 -3.43
CA ILE A 92 -3.64 -15.79 -3.68
C ILE A 92 -4.14 -15.26 -5.01
N LYS A 93 -4.07 -16.06 -6.09
CA LYS A 93 -4.58 -15.67 -7.42
C LYS A 93 -6.07 -15.34 -7.37
N SER A 94 -6.87 -16.20 -6.74
CA SER A 94 -8.31 -16.02 -6.59
C SER A 94 -8.65 -14.76 -5.81
N ALA A 95 -7.95 -14.52 -4.70
CA ALA A 95 -8.10 -13.30 -3.91
C ALA A 95 -7.72 -12.05 -4.72
N ALA A 96 -6.59 -12.06 -5.42
CA ALA A 96 -6.14 -10.94 -6.26
C ALA A 96 -7.10 -10.63 -7.41
N LEU A 97 -7.67 -11.66 -8.04
CA LEU A 97 -8.66 -11.49 -9.11
C LEU A 97 -9.99 -10.92 -8.58
N LYS A 98 -10.43 -11.35 -7.41
CA LYS A 98 -11.63 -10.85 -6.73
C LYS A 98 -11.43 -9.47 -6.13
N SER A 99 -10.19 -9.12 -5.76
CA SER A 99 -9.84 -7.81 -5.19
C SER A 99 -9.65 -6.73 -6.26
N LYS A 100 -10.13 -6.92 -7.49
CA LYS A 100 -10.17 -5.85 -8.50
C LYS A 100 -10.95 -4.67 -7.93
N LEU A 101 -10.23 -3.74 -7.33
CA LEU A 101 -10.72 -2.40 -7.07
C LEU A 101 -11.19 -1.86 -8.42
N PRO A 102 -12.38 -1.24 -8.51
CA PRO A 102 -12.79 -0.59 -9.75
C PRO A 102 -11.63 0.31 -10.18
N PHE A 103 -11.05 0.01 -11.34
CA PHE A 103 -10.05 0.87 -11.95
C PHE A 103 -10.78 2.15 -12.31
N HIS A 104 -10.74 3.12 -11.41
CA HIS A 104 -11.00 4.48 -11.76
C HIS A 104 -9.74 4.95 -12.47
N PRO A 105 -9.75 5.16 -13.81
CA PRO A 105 -8.69 5.94 -14.41
C PRO A 105 -8.67 7.23 -13.62
N SER A 106 -7.59 7.48 -12.87
CA SER A 106 -7.42 8.78 -12.25
C SER A 106 -7.51 9.75 -13.40
N ARG A 107 -8.57 10.57 -13.42
CA ARG A 107 -8.63 11.67 -14.38
C ARG A 107 -7.33 12.41 -14.12
N ALA A 108 -6.45 12.42 -15.12
CA ALA A 108 -5.18 13.09 -14.98
C ALA A 108 -5.46 14.47 -14.39
N PRO A 109 -4.79 14.87 -13.30
CA PRO A 109 -5.10 16.11 -12.61
C PRO A 109 -5.21 17.20 -13.65
N THR A 110 -6.36 17.88 -13.68
CA THR A 110 -6.65 18.93 -14.65
C THR A 110 -5.47 19.89 -14.60
N ARG A 111 -4.71 19.99 -15.69
CA ARG A 111 -3.49 20.81 -15.69
C ARG A 111 -3.93 22.22 -15.32
N MET A 112 -3.29 22.80 -14.31
CA MET A 112 -3.61 24.16 -13.88
C MET A 112 -3.55 25.09 -15.12
N PRO A 113 -4.56 25.93 -15.35
CA PRO A 113 -4.67 26.70 -16.60
C PRO A 113 -3.53 27.70 -16.80
N TRP A 114 -2.82 28.07 -15.74
CA TRP A 114 -1.63 28.93 -15.79
C TRP A 114 -0.31 28.16 -15.97
N TRP A 115 -0.35 26.83 -16.05
CA TRP A 115 0.84 25.99 -16.11
C TRP A 115 1.22 25.65 -17.55
N SER A 116 2.24 26.32 -18.09
CA SER A 116 2.73 26.10 -19.45
C SER A 116 3.87 25.08 -19.53
N ASP A 117 4.14 24.55 -20.72
CA ASP A 117 5.29 23.67 -20.97
C ASP A 117 6.63 24.37 -20.67
N ASN A 118 6.70 25.69 -20.89
CA ASN A 118 7.86 26.48 -20.50
C ASN A 118 8.09 26.42 -18.97
N MET A 119 7.05 26.55 -18.15
CA MET A 119 7.16 26.40 -16.69
C MET A 119 7.63 25.00 -16.28
N TRP A 120 7.18 23.96 -16.99
CA TRP A 120 7.67 22.60 -16.77
C TRP A 120 9.17 22.48 -17.02
N SER A 121 9.64 23.06 -18.13
CA SER A 121 11.05 23.08 -18.47
C SER A 121 11.88 23.82 -17.40
N LEU A 122 11.41 24.99 -16.96
CA LEU A 122 12.06 25.81 -15.93
C LEU A 122 12.08 25.10 -14.58
N ARG A 123 10.99 24.42 -14.20
CA ARG A 123 10.95 23.63 -12.96
C ARG A 123 11.95 22.48 -12.98
N LYS A 124 12.12 21.80 -14.11
CA LYS A 124 13.14 20.76 -14.28
C LYS A 124 14.55 21.34 -14.18
N LYS A 125 14.84 22.42 -14.92
CA LYS A 125 16.13 23.13 -14.86
C LYS A 125 16.45 23.62 -13.44
N LEU A 126 15.48 24.18 -12.74
CA LEU A 126 15.62 24.66 -11.36
C LEU A 126 15.97 23.53 -10.39
N LYS A 127 15.35 22.35 -10.52
CA LYS A 127 15.69 21.17 -9.70
C LYS A 127 17.14 20.74 -9.93
N VAL A 128 17.58 20.70 -11.18
CA VAL A 128 18.97 20.33 -11.54
C VAL A 128 19.96 21.36 -10.98
N ALA A 129 19.70 22.66 -11.19
CA ALA A 129 20.56 23.73 -10.67
C ALA A 129 20.61 23.75 -9.14
N TYR A 130 19.48 23.50 -8.46
CA TYR A 130 19.45 23.36 -7.00
C TYR A 130 20.33 22.21 -6.53
N LYS A 131 20.20 21.03 -7.15
CA LYS A 131 21.02 19.86 -6.85
C LYS A 131 22.51 20.17 -7.04
N LEU A 132 22.87 20.74 -8.19
CA LEU A 132 24.25 21.13 -8.49
C LEU A 132 24.81 22.16 -7.50
N SER A 133 24.03 23.16 -7.10
CA SER A 133 24.45 24.17 -6.12
C SER A 133 24.74 23.59 -4.73
N ARG A 134 24.13 22.44 -4.40
CA ARG A 134 24.33 21.71 -3.14
C ARG A 134 25.50 20.75 -3.19
N GLU A 135 25.62 20.00 -4.28
CA GLU A 135 26.65 18.96 -4.45
C GLU A 135 28.01 19.55 -4.83
N SER A 136 28.02 20.69 -5.52
CA SER A 136 29.24 21.42 -5.90
C SER A 136 29.09 22.90 -5.59
N PRO A 137 29.25 23.30 -4.32
CA PRO A 137 29.09 24.70 -3.92
C PRO A 137 30.16 25.59 -4.58
N SER A 138 29.73 26.41 -5.52
CA SER A 138 30.54 27.46 -6.15
C SER A 138 29.68 28.72 -6.32
N GLN A 139 30.32 29.89 -6.43
CA GLN A 139 29.59 31.14 -6.64
C GLN A 139 28.80 31.09 -7.96
N GLY A 140 29.41 30.59 -9.03
CA GLY A 140 28.72 30.40 -10.32
C GLY A 140 27.49 29.48 -10.25
N ASN A 141 27.55 28.40 -9.46
CA ASN A 141 26.41 27.49 -9.29
C ASN A 141 25.28 28.13 -8.45
N ARG A 142 25.63 28.94 -7.45
CA ARG A 142 24.66 29.71 -6.66
C ARG A 142 23.97 30.78 -7.52
N ASP A 143 24.74 31.49 -8.33
CA ASP A 143 24.23 32.53 -9.23
C ASP A 143 23.33 31.91 -10.30
N ALA A 144 23.74 30.80 -10.92
CA ALA A 144 22.92 30.06 -11.89
C ALA A 144 21.59 29.60 -11.30
N TYR A 145 21.60 29.03 -10.08
CA TYR A 145 20.36 28.66 -9.37
C TYR A 145 19.49 29.90 -9.07
N SER A 146 20.10 31.00 -8.59
CA SER A 146 19.40 32.24 -8.28
C SER A 146 18.71 32.83 -9.51
N HIS A 147 19.40 32.89 -10.65
CA HIS A 147 18.85 33.35 -11.92
C HIS A 147 17.68 32.49 -12.39
N LEU A 148 17.83 31.16 -12.39
CA LEU A 148 16.76 30.24 -12.77
C LEU A 148 15.55 30.33 -11.82
N LYS A 149 15.79 30.54 -10.53
CA LYS A 149 14.73 30.72 -9.53
C LYS A 149 13.95 32.00 -9.80
N ALA A 150 14.65 33.11 -10.09
CA ALA A 150 14.03 34.38 -10.41
C ALA A 150 13.21 34.29 -11.71
N GLU A 151 13.77 33.65 -12.75
CA GLU A 151 13.07 33.42 -14.02
C GLU A 151 11.80 32.58 -13.81
N TYR A 152 11.91 31.43 -13.15
CA TYR A 152 10.76 30.58 -12.82
C TYR A 152 9.67 31.34 -12.06
N GLN A 153 10.05 32.16 -11.07
CA GLN A 153 9.10 32.96 -10.30
C GLN A 153 8.43 34.05 -11.14
N ARG A 154 9.16 34.72 -12.04
CA ARG A 154 8.58 35.71 -12.96
C ARG A 154 7.57 35.05 -13.89
N THR A 155 7.94 33.94 -14.52
CA THR A 155 7.04 33.18 -15.40
C THR A 155 5.82 32.70 -14.62
N LEU A 156 5.99 32.18 -13.40
CA LEU A 156 4.90 31.74 -12.53
C LEU A 156 3.88 32.85 -12.25
N ARG A 157 4.36 34.04 -11.88
CA ARG A 157 3.50 35.19 -11.60
C ARG A 157 2.80 35.67 -12.88
N ALA A 158 3.51 35.74 -14.00
CA ALA A 158 2.95 36.14 -15.28
C ALA A 158 1.86 35.16 -15.76
N GLY A 159 2.12 33.86 -15.72
CA GLY A 159 1.16 32.83 -16.12
C GLY A 159 -0.11 32.86 -15.25
N LYS A 160 0.03 33.02 -13.92
CA LYS A 160 -1.13 33.18 -13.03
C LYS A 160 -1.93 34.43 -13.36
N LYS A 161 -1.26 35.57 -13.57
CA LYS A 161 -1.90 36.84 -13.92
C LYS A 161 -2.65 36.73 -15.25
N GLU A 162 -2.03 36.14 -16.27
CA GLU A 162 -2.64 36.01 -17.59
C GLU A 162 -3.82 35.03 -17.58
N SER A 163 -3.70 33.92 -16.86
CA SER A 163 -4.79 32.97 -16.68
C SER A 163 -5.97 33.61 -15.93
N TRP A 164 -5.70 34.42 -14.90
CA TRP A 164 -6.74 35.17 -14.19
C TRP A 164 -7.40 36.22 -15.09
N LYS A 165 -6.61 36.98 -15.85
CA LYS A 165 -7.12 37.96 -16.81
C LYS A 165 -8.01 37.29 -17.85
N SER A 166 -7.56 36.19 -18.44
CA SER A 166 -8.33 35.41 -19.42
C SER A 166 -9.62 34.85 -18.81
N PHE A 167 -9.56 34.34 -17.57
CA PHE A 167 -10.74 33.87 -16.84
C PHE A 167 -11.77 34.99 -16.63
N CYS A 168 -11.33 36.15 -16.14
CA CYS A 168 -12.21 37.31 -15.98
C CYS A 168 -12.79 37.74 -17.32
N SER A 169 -11.96 37.94 -18.35
CA SER A 169 -12.40 38.34 -19.69
C SER A 169 -13.48 37.42 -20.27
N ASN A 170 -13.35 36.11 -20.09
CA ASN A 170 -14.30 35.14 -20.63
C ASN A 170 -15.59 35.01 -19.81
N ASN A 171 -15.57 35.35 -18.51
CA ASN A 171 -16.69 35.14 -17.59
C ASN A 171 -17.32 36.45 -17.08
N LEU A 172 -16.90 37.61 -17.58
CA LEU A 172 -17.42 38.93 -17.18
C LEU A 172 -18.94 39.07 -17.34
N ASN A 173 -19.56 38.33 -18.26
CA ASN A 173 -21.00 38.36 -18.54
C ASN A 173 -21.76 37.12 -18.02
N GLY A 174 -21.12 36.25 -17.23
CA GLY A 174 -21.68 34.98 -16.75
C GLY A 174 -21.61 34.79 -15.24
N ASP A 175 -21.98 33.60 -14.75
CA ASP A 175 -21.86 33.23 -13.33
C ASP A 175 -20.40 32.88 -12.97
N ILE A 176 -19.65 33.92 -12.57
CA ILE A 176 -18.25 33.83 -12.14
C ILE A 176 -18.06 32.81 -11.02
N PHE A 177 -19.01 32.71 -10.08
CA PHE A 177 -18.89 31.81 -8.92
C PHE A 177 -19.15 30.35 -9.29
N GLY A 178 -20.09 30.10 -10.20
CA GLY A 178 -20.33 28.78 -10.79
C GLY A 178 -19.09 28.24 -11.51
N GLU A 179 -18.42 29.08 -12.29
CA GLU A 179 -17.18 28.71 -12.99
C GLU A 179 -16.00 28.52 -12.04
N LEU A 180 -15.88 29.36 -11.00
CA LEU A 180 -14.85 29.20 -9.97
C LEU A 180 -15.00 27.87 -9.21
N LYS A 181 -16.24 27.45 -8.95
CA LYS A 181 -16.55 26.16 -8.33
C LYS A 181 -16.13 24.97 -9.20
N LYS A 182 -16.24 25.07 -10.53
CA LYS A 182 -15.76 24.02 -11.45
C LYS A 182 -14.24 23.88 -11.40
N LEU A 183 -13.51 25.00 -11.34
CA LEU A 183 -12.04 24.99 -11.23
C LEU A 183 -11.58 24.32 -9.94
N THR A 184 -12.20 24.62 -8.80
CA THR A 184 -11.81 24.04 -7.50
C THR A 184 -12.14 22.55 -7.39
N LEU A 185 -13.29 22.10 -7.91
CA LEU A 185 -13.70 20.69 -7.90
C LEU A 185 -12.89 19.81 -8.87
N SER A 186 -12.23 20.40 -9.87
CA SER A 186 -11.40 19.69 -10.85
C SER A 186 -10.00 19.32 -10.34
N THR A 187 -9.65 19.68 -9.11
CA THR A 187 -8.35 19.42 -8.49
C THR A 187 -8.50 18.29 -7.47
N PRO A 188 -8.27 17.01 -7.83
CA PRO A 188 -8.13 15.98 -6.82
C PRO A 188 -6.80 16.24 -6.07
N PHE A 189 -6.88 16.39 -4.75
CA PHE A 189 -5.71 16.34 -3.87
C PHE A 189 -5.04 14.97 -3.92
#